data_AF-A0A117M1F9-F1
#
_entry.id   AF-A0A117M1F9-F1
#
_cell.length_a   1.000
_cell.length_b   1.000
_cell.length_c   1.000
_cell.angle_alpha   90.00
_cell.angle_beta   90.00
_cell.angle_gamma   90.00
#
_symmetry.space_group_name_H-M   'P 1'
#
loop_
_entity.id
_entity.type
_entity.pdbx_description
1 polymer ?
#
loop_
_entity_poly.entity_id
_entity_poly.type
_entity_poly.pdbx_seq_one_letter_code
_entity_poly.pdbx_strand_id
1 'polypeptide(L)'
;DIKVGGGGLPQGTGHGSKLSLVDGRYSFISMAGNIKIIGDIVYNDIYSYIQQKYQLTELTSIPSCIYPLITGGDFGNDNLDFQEYELIPASHVSFERSLTMASTIREKIQEVIEAKGGSVCTGPTGGFLPRMNNNSDVFELFLEAIKTTQYTFAQDLFFGLDAAADSLALDDSYRLRDKSDRYQPKDLMDFYRSLRERYKTIYLEDPFGGHDEKSWQSITENIGNTTKIVADEFILSDKEKLEKAIKHKHANALCIKLLDKGTISETLQIAKIARDAEWTIVVSEHSGETNETLLTDLAVGIGADYVKLGPPNRGERIAKYNRLIEINEEINPPEKI
;
A
#
# COMPACT_ATOMS: atom_id res chain seq x y z
N ASP A 1 30.30 5.62 6.43
CA ASP A 1 30.88 4.33 6.01
C ASP A 1 31.68 3.67 7.12
N ILE A 2 31.11 2.65 7.76
CA ILE A 2 31.87 1.70 8.58
C ILE A 2 31.53 0.31 8.07
N LYS A 3 32.44 -0.29 7.29
CA LYS A 3 32.42 -1.72 6.95
C LYS A 3 33.14 -2.48 8.06
N VAL A 4 32.49 -3.50 8.62
CA VAL A 4 33.16 -4.50 9.48
C VAL A 4 33.07 -5.85 8.78
N GLY A 5 34.24 -6.48 8.62
CA GLY A 5 34.50 -7.57 7.67
C GLY A 5 33.76 -8.88 7.94
N GLY A 6 33.47 -9.59 6.83
CA GLY A 6 32.90 -10.92 6.83
C GLY A 6 33.94 -12.00 7.15
N GLY A 7 33.68 -12.77 8.20
CA GLY A 7 34.25 -14.10 8.42
C GLY A 7 33.29 -15.15 7.87
N GLY A 8 33.79 -16.06 7.01
CA GLY A 8 32.98 -17.05 6.32
C GLY A 8 32.83 -18.41 7.03
N LEU A 9 32.03 -19.25 6.36
CA LEU A 9 31.83 -20.73 6.44
C LEU A 9 30.58 -21.22 7.20
N PRO A 10 30.01 -22.42 6.87
CA PRO A 10 30.07 -23.22 5.62
C PRO A 10 28.67 -23.57 5.06
N GLN A 11 28.64 -24.11 3.83
CA GLN A 11 27.43 -24.64 3.18
C GLN A 11 26.86 -25.86 3.92
N GLY A 12 25.54 -25.87 4.11
CA GLY A 12 24.76 -27.00 4.61
C GLY A 12 23.38 -27.01 3.95
N THR A 13 23.08 -28.10 3.23
CA THR A 13 21.86 -28.39 2.49
C THR A 13 20.66 -28.57 3.41
N GLY A 14 19.55 -27.87 3.15
CA GLY A 14 18.26 -28.11 3.80
C GLY A 14 17.21 -27.07 3.39
N HIS A 15 16.17 -27.51 2.69
CA HIS A 15 14.96 -26.72 2.40
C HIS A 15 14.30 -26.29 3.72
N GLY A 16 14.19 -24.98 3.93
CA GLY A 16 13.53 -24.38 5.08
C GLY A 16 13.62 -22.87 4.98
N SER A 17 12.47 -22.19 4.99
CA SER A 17 12.30 -20.75 5.05
C SER A 17 13.22 -20.11 6.10
N LYS A 18 14.27 -19.42 5.66
CA LYS A 18 15.09 -18.55 6.49
C LYS A 18 14.70 -17.11 6.22
N LEU A 19 13.74 -16.58 7.00
CA LEU A 19 13.83 -15.18 7.37
C LEU A 19 15.12 -15.04 8.17
N SER A 20 16.14 -14.41 7.61
CA SER A 20 17.33 -13.99 8.35
C SER A 20 16.90 -12.95 9.38
N LEU A 21 16.71 -13.37 10.64
CA LEU A 21 16.61 -12.54 11.86
C LEU A 21 17.72 -11.46 12.02
N VAL A 22 18.70 -11.48 11.12
CA VAL A 22 19.86 -10.59 11.06
C VAL A 22 19.51 -9.29 10.33
N ASP A 23 18.73 -9.32 9.24
CA ASP A 23 18.42 -8.12 8.45
C ASP A 23 17.49 -7.14 9.18
N GLY A 24 16.48 -7.66 9.88
CA GLY A 24 15.57 -6.82 10.68
C GLY A 24 16.27 -6.11 11.85
N ARG A 25 17.33 -6.68 12.43
CA ARG A 25 18.05 -6.01 13.54
C ARG A 25 18.91 -4.84 13.07
N TYR A 26 19.51 -4.95 11.88
CA TYR A 26 20.28 -3.86 11.29
C TYR A 26 19.37 -2.73 10.80
N SER A 27 18.18 -3.06 10.27
CA SER A 27 17.19 -2.05 9.90
C SER A 27 16.74 -1.25 11.13
N PHE A 28 16.28 -1.89 12.22
CA PHE A 28 15.80 -1.19 13.41
C PHE A 28 16.87 -0.30 14.10
N ILE A 29 18.12 -0.76 14.23
CA ILE A 29 19.21 0.02 14.87
C ILE A 29 19.66 1.18 13.96
N SER A 30 19.65 1.00 12.63
CA SER A 30 19.93 2.06 11.66
C SER A 30 18.78 3.07 11.53
N MET A 31 17.53 2.62 11.63
CA MET A 31 16.33 3.37 11.25
C MET A 31 15.89 4.37 12.31
N ALA A 32 15.67 3.91 13.53
CA ALA A 32 14.97 4.72 14.54
C ALA A 32 15.93 5.54 15.41
N GLY A 33 17.14 5.05 15.68
CA GLY A 33 18.05 5.71 16.62
C GLY A 33 18.63 7.02 16.08
N ASN A 34 19.36 6.95 14.96
CA ASN A 34 20.16 8.08 14.50
C ASN A 34 19.32 9.19 13.83
N ILE A 35 18.29 8.84 13.06
CA ILE A 35 17.45 9.84 12.40
C ILE A 35 16.54 10.54 13.40
N LYS A 36 15.95 9.81 14.35
CA LYS A 36 15.16 10.42 15.42
C LYS A 36 16.01 11.36 16.26
N ILE A 37 17.18 10.91 16.72
CA ILE A 37 18.09 11.74 17.50
C ILE A 37 18.53 12.99 16.71
N ILE A 38 18.86 12.87 15.42
CA ILE A 38 19.27 14.03 14.60
C ILE A 38 18.10 14.96 14.30
N GLY A 39 16.92 14.42 14.00
CA GLY A 39 15.68 15.17 13.79
C GLY A 39 15.32 16.00 15.03
N ASP A 40 15.27 15.35 16.19
CA ASP A 40 14.96 15.95 17.49
C ASP A 40 15.98 17.04 17.89
N ILE A 41 17.24 16.94 17.44
CA ILE A 41 18.31 17.89 17.80
C ILE A 41 18.41 19.07 16.83
N VAL A 42 18.15 18.89 15.53
CA VAL A 42 18.54 19.87 14.50
C VAL A 42 17.35 20.50 13.76
N TYR A 43 16.25 19.77 13.56
CA TYR A 43 15.16 20.21 12.68
C TYR A 43 13.79 20.27 13.35
N ASN A 44 13.71 19.90 14.64
CA ASN A 44 12.50 19.65 15.44
C ASN A 44 11.61 18.51 14.90
N ASP A 45 11.56 18.27 13.59
CA ASP A 45 10.69 17.26 12.97
C ASP A 45 11.38 16.38 11.92
N ILE A 46 11.16 15.05 11.98
CA ILE A 46 11.86 14.06 11.14
C ILE A 46 11.53 14.23 9.65
N TYR A 47 10.26 14.46 9.30
CA TYR A 47 9.87 14.69 7.90
C TYR A 47 10.58 15.91 7.30
N SER A 48 10.74 16.99 8.09
CA SER A 48 11.43 18.21 7.67
C SER A 48 12.91 17.94 7.41
N TYR A 49 13.57 17.16 8.26
CA TYR A 49 14.95 16.70 8.02
C TYR A 49 15.08 15.92 6.71
N ILE A 50 14.17 14.97 6.47
CA ILE A 50 14.20 14.13 5.25
C ILE A 50 13.99 15.02 4.02
N GLN A 51 13.00 15.91 4.04
CA GLN A 51 12.72 16.82 2.94
C GLN A 51 13.92 17.73 2.64
N GLN A 52 14.51 18.37 3.64
CA GLN A 52 15.62 19.32 3.44
C GLN A 52 16.90 18.65 2.98
N LYS A 53 17.17 17.45 3.49
CA LYS A 53 18.39 16.70 3.16
C LYS A 53 18.34 16.07 1.78
N TYR A 54 17.19 15.52 1.38
CA TYR A 54 17.09 14.72 0.17
C TYR A 54 16.37 15.42 -0.98
N GLN A 55 15.58 16.46 -0.69
CA GLN A 55 14.97 17.36 -1.68
C GLN A 55 14.24 16.61 -2.80
N LEU A 56 13.54 15.53 -2.44
CA LEU A 56 12.72 14.74 -3.37
C LEU A 56 11.36 15.39 -3.65
N THR A 57 11.01 16.42 -2.88
CA THR A 57 9.85 17.29 -3.07
C THR A 57 10.21 18.73 -2.69
N GLU A 58 9.67 19.70 -3.41
CA GLU A 58 9.83 21.12 -3.11
C GLU A 58 8.88 21.59 -2.00
N LEU A 59 7.68 21.01 -1.95
CA LEU A 59 6.64 21.35 -0.98
C LEU A 59 6.31 20.15 -0.10
N THR A 60 6.16 20.41 1.19
CA THR A 60 5.64 19.44 2.14
C THR A 60 4.12 19.45 2.09
N SER A 61 3.51 18.31 1.79
CA SER A 61 2.07 18.12 1.80
C SER A 61 1.71 16.78 2.41
N ILE A 62 0.49 16.65 2.92
CA ILE A 62 -0.01 15.37 3.41
C ILE A 62 -0.31 14.45 2.21
N PRO A 63 0.26 13.23 2.17
CA PRO A 63 -0.06 12.24 1.14
C PRO A 63 -1.53 11.81 1.22
N SER A 64 -2.13 11.47 0.08
CA SER A 64 -3.49 10.94 0.07
C SER A 64 -3.53 9.55 0.73
N CYS A 65 -4.51 9.29 1.57
CA CYS A 65 -4.61 7.98 2.24
C CYS A 65 -5.37 6.96 1.39
N ILE A 66 -4.84 5.75 1.29
CA ILE A 66 -5.51 4.55 0.78
C ILE A 66 -5.97 3.75 2.00
N TYR A 67 -7.27 3.44 2.06
CA TYR A 67 -7.88 2.74 3.19
C TYR A 67 -8.29 1.32 2.80
N PRO A 68 -7.46 0.30 3.08
CA PRO A 68 -7.85 -1.11 2.87
C PRO A 68 -8.88 -1.51 3.93
N LEU A 69 -10.15 -1.63 3.54
CA LEU A 69 -11.26 -1.87 4.47
C LEU A 69 -11.71 -3.33 4.53
N ILE A 70 -11.46 -4.09 3.47
CA ILE A 70 -11.74 -5.53 3.39
C ILE A 70 -10.45 -6.26 3.10
N THR A 71 -10.25 -7.39 3.76
CA THR A 71 -9.07 -8.23 3.63
C THR A 71 -9.45 -9.59 3.04
N GLY A 72 -8.61 -10.11 2.16
CA GLY A 72 -8.68 -11.47 1.61
C GLY A 72 -7.29 -12.06 1.47
N GLY A 73 -7.11 -12.95 0.50
CA GLY A 73 -5.83 -13.57 0.20
C GLY A 73 -5.23 -14.29 1.40
N ASP A 74 -3.91 -14.18 1.56
CA ASP A 74 -3.13 -14.84 2.62
C ASP A 74 -3.42 -14.28 4.02
N PHE A 75 -4.00 -13.08 4.10
CA PHE A 75 -4.42 -12.45 5.37
C PHE A 75 -5.91 -12.71 5.67
N GLY A 76 -6.60 -13.43 4.79
CA GLY A 76 -8.03 -13.72 4.84
C GLY A 76 -8.38 -15.07 5.48
N ASN A 77 -9.64 -15.48 5.29
CA ASN A 77 -10.21 -16.74 5.78
C ASN A 77 -10.57 -17.71 4.63
N ASP A 78 -9.78 -17.70 3.55
CA ASP A 78 -10.02 -18.49 2.32
C ASP A 78 -11.29 -18.15 1.53
N ASN A 79 -11.99 -17.04 1.83
CA ASN A 79 -13.19 -16.65 1.11
C ASN A 79 -12.96 -15.72 -0.09
N LEU A 80 -12.04 -14.77 0.05
CA LEU A 80 -11.67 -13.80 -1.00
C LEU A 80 -10.25 -14.09 -1.47
N ASP A 81 -10.02 -14.06 -2.77
CA ASP A 81 -8.71 -14.38 -3.35
C ASP A 81 -7.73 -13.21 -3.26
N PHE A 82 -8.20 -11.99 -3.55
CA PHE A 82 -7.36 -10.79 -3.52
C PHE A 82 -7.08 -10.28 -2.10
N GLN A 83 -5.93 -9.65 -1.93
CA GLN A 83 -5.34 -9.34 -0.64
C GLN A 83 -6.06 -8.21 0.11
N GLU A 84 -6.28 -7.07 -0.55
CA GLU A 84 -6.96 -5.92 0.06
C GLU A 84 -7.90 -5.21 -0.93
N TYR A 85 -9.06 -4.79 -0.43
CA TYR A 85 -10.00 -3.95 -1.18
C TYR A 85 -10.11 -2.60 -0.50
N GLU A 86 -9.96 -1.55 -1.30
CA GLU A 86 -9.54 -0.25 -0.79
C GLU A 86 -10.52 0.86 -1.16
N LEU A 87 -10.64 1.85 -0.27
CA LEU A 87 -11.24 3.15 -0.57
C LEU A 87 -10.16 4.19 -0.75
N ILE A 88 -10.30 5.00 -1.80
CA ILE A 88 -9.36 6.07 -2.15
C ILE A 88 -10.13 7.38 -2.26
N PRO A 89 -9.99 8.31 -1.31
CA PRO A 89 -10.57 9.64 -1.39
C PRO A 89 -10.12 10.38 -2.66
N ALA A 90 -11.00 11.22 -3.21
CA ALA A 90 -10.64 12.09 -4.32
C ALA A 90 -9.64 13.18 -3.87
N SER A 91 -8.79 13.63 -4.79
CA SER A 91 -7.70 14.58 -4.49
C SER A 91 -8.13 15.94 -3.93
N HIS A 92 -9.40 16.33 -4.09
CA HIS A 92 -9.94 17.56 -3.54
C HIS A 92 -10.46 17.41 -2.10
N VAL A 93 -10.49 16.19 -1.56
CA VAL A 93 -10.91 15.90 -0.19
C VAL A 93 -9.72 16.12 0.73
N SER A 94 -9.88 16.98 1.75
CA SER A 94 -8.83 17.20 2.75
C SER A 94 -8.55 15.93 3.55
N PHE A 95 -7.36 15.82 4.13
CA PHE A 95 -6.95 14.67 4.92
C PHE A 95 -7.90 14.40 6.11
N GLU A 96 -8.37 15.43 6.81
CA GLU A 96 -9.28 15.28 7.94
C GLU A 96 -10.65 14.76 7.49
N ARG A 97 -11.15 15.28 6.35
CA ARG A 97 -12.39 14.79 5.74
C ARG A 97 -12.21 13.37 5.23
N SER A 98 -11.03 13.01 4.70
CA SER A 98 -10.76 11.66 4.21
C SER A 98 -10.73 10.62 5.33
N LEU A 99 -10.11 10.95 6.46
CA LEU A 99 -10.06 10.07 7.63
C LEU A 99 -11.46 9.88 8.23
N THR A 100 -12.24 10.97 8.34
CA THR A 100 -13.64 10.91 8.79
C THR A 100 -14.47 10.05 7.82
N MET A 101 -14.30 10.24 6.51
CA MET A 101 -14.97 9.46 5.47
C MET A 101 -14.68 7.97 5.59
N ALA A 102 -13.41 7.58 5.72
CA ALA A 102 -13.00 6.18 5.86
C ALA A 102 -13.61 5.53 7.11
N SER A 103 -13.56 6.22 8.25
CA SER A 103 -14.15 5.74 9.51
C SER A 103 -15.68 5.56 9.40
N THR A 104 -16.39 6.55 8.85
CA THR A 104 -17.85 6.46 8.64
C THR A 104 -18.22 5.31 7.70
N ILE A 105 -17.53 5.17 6.56
CA ILE A 105 -17.85 4.10 5.61
C ILE A 105 -17.51 2.73 6.20
N ARG A 106 -16.42 2.61 6.97
CA ARG A 106 -16.10 1.38 7.69
C ARG A 106 -17.22 0.97 8.65
N GLU A 107 -17.78 1.91 9.42
CA GLU A 107 -18.94 1.64 10.27
C GLU A 107 -20.16 1.18 9.46
N LYS A 108 -20.43 1.83 8.32
CA LYS A 108 -21.53 1.42 7.43
C LYS A 108 -21.32 0.06 6.78
N ILE A 109 -20.09 -0.29 6.43
CA ILE A 109 -19.75 -1.64 5.96
C ILE A 109 -20.09 -2.67 7.05
N GLN A 110 -19.74 -2.39 8.30
CA GLN A 110 -20.05 -3.26 9.42
C GLN A 110 -21.57 -3.48 9.56
N GLU A 111 -22.36 -2.39 9.55
CA GLU A 111 -23.83 -2.45 9.61
C GLU A 111 -24.41 -3.29 8.47
N VAL A 112 -23.90 -3.15 7.24
CA VAL A 112 -24.37 -3.93 6.08
C VAL A 112 -24.03 -5.41 6.23
N ILE A 113 -22.83 -5.75 6.73
CA ILE A 113 -22.44 -7.14 6.99
C ILE A 113 -23.39 -7.77 8.02
N GLU A 114 -23.65 -7.07 9.13
CA GLU A 114 -24.54 -7.55 10.20
C GLU A 114 -25.98 -7.70 9.71
N ALA A 115 -26.48 -6.74 8.93
CA ALA A 115 -27.84 -6.79 8.37
C ALA A 115 -28.05 -7.98 7.43
N LYS A 116 -26.99 -8.45 6.75
CA LYS A 116 -27.00 -9.65 5.91
C LYS A 116 -26.79 -10.95 6.72
N GLY A 117 -26.76 -10.88 8.04
CA GLY A 117 -26.52 -12.02 8.93
C GLY A 117 -25.06 -12.50 8.94
N GLY A 118 -24.13 -11.68 8.45
CA GLY A 118 -22.70 -11.96 8.47
C GLY A 118 -22.09 -11.70 9.86
N SER A 119 -21.00 -12.41 10.16
CA SER A 119 -20.19 -12.14 11.35
C SER A 119 -19.15 -11.07 11.04
N VAL A 120 -18.98 -10.12 11.97
CA VAL A 120 -17.95 -9.08 11.87
C VAL A 120 -16.65 -9.60 12.46
N CYS A 121 -15.71 -9.94 11.58
CA CYS A 121 -14.35 -10.34 11.94
C CYS A 121 -13.35 -9.44 11.22
N THR A 122 -12.19 -9.20 11.82
CA THR A 122 -11.11 -8.43 11.20
C THR A 122 -9.86 -9.27 11.01
N GLY A 123 -9.18 -9.08 9.87
CA GLY A 123 -7.91 -9.73 9.57
C GLY A 123 -6.72 -9.10 10.32
N PRO A 124 -5.50 -9.60 10.11
CA PRO A 124 -4.27 -9.10 10.76
C PRO A 124 -4.03 -7.59 10.60
N THR A 125 -4.46 -6.99 9.50
CA THR A 125 -4.31 -5.54 9.25
C THR A 125 -5.46 -4.70 9.80
N GLY A 126 -6.58 -5.32 10.19
CA GLY A 126 -7.77 -4.66 10.71
C GLY A 126 -8.95 -4.57 9.73
N GLY A 127 -8.77 -4.93 8.46
CA GLY A 127 -9.83 -4.98 7.46
C GLY A 127 -10.84 -6.09 7.76
N PHE A 128 -12.10 -5.93 7.34
CA PHE A 128 -13.13 -6.94 7.59
C PHE A 128 -12.92 -8.19 6.71
N LEU A 129 -13.42 -9.32 7.21
CA LEU A 129 -13.41 -10.62 6.52
C LEU A 129 -14.85 -11.09 6.21
N PRO A 130 -15.61 -10.36 5.37
CA PRO A 130 -16.97 -10.75 5.03
C PRO A 130 -16.97 -12.05 4.22
N ARG A 131 -18.09 -12.76 4.25
CA ARG A 131 -18.33 -13.89 3.34
C ARG A 131 -19.00 -13.40 2.07
N MET A 132 -18.30 -13.54 0.96
CA MET A 132 -18.75 -13.22 -0.39
C MET A 132 -18.82 -14.47 -1.27
N ASN A 133 -19.61 -14.39 -2.34
CA ASN A 133 -19.66 -15.44 -3.35
C ASN A 133 -18.58 -15.22 -4.42
N ASN A 134 -18.35 -13.97 -4.81
CA ASN A 134 -17.34 -13.59 -5.79
C ASN A 134 -16.46 -12.44 -5.29
N ASN A 135 -15.22 -12.34 -5.80
CA ASN A 135 -14.31 -11.22 -5.49
C ASN A 135 -14.93 -9.85 -5.83
N SER A 136 -15.69 -9.74 -6.93
CA SER A 136 -16.32 -8.46 -7.31
C SER A 136 -17.44 -8.01 -6.37
N ASP A 137 -18.03 -8.93 -5.59
CA ASP A 137 -19.16 -8.62 -4.69
C ASP A 137 -18.74 -7.66 -3.57
N VAL A 138 -17.44 -7.58 -3.26
CA VAL A 138 -16.88 -6.63 -2.31
C VAL A 138 -17.13 -5.18 -2.72
N PHE A 139 -17.05 -4.86 -4.02
CA PHE A 139 -17.32 -3.51 -4.50
C PHE A 139 -18.82 -3.16 -4.41
N GLU A 140 -19.71 -4.15 -4.57
CA GLU A 140 -21.15 -3.95 -4.32
C GLU A 140 -21.43 -3.68 -2.84
N LEU A 141 -20.73 -4.37 -1.94
CA LEU A 141 -20.79 -4.09 -0.50
C LEU A 141 -20.36 -2.65 -0.20
N PHE A 142 -19.28 -2.17 -0.80
CA PHE A 142 -18.86 -0.76 -0.66
C PHE A 142 -19.92 0.20 -1.16
N LEU A 143 -20.48 -0.04 -2.36
CA LEU A 143 -21.52 0.82 -2.92
C LEU A 143 -22.77 0.84 -2.03
N GLU A 144 -23.17 -0.28 -1.45
CA GLU A 144 -24.29 -0.37 -0.52
C GLU A 144 -24.03 0.45 0.76
N ALA A 145 -22.84 0.31 1.35
CA ALA A 145 -22.44 1.09 2.52
C ALA A 145 -22.42 2.60 2.21
N ILE A 146 -21.80 3.00 1.09
CA ILE A 146 -21.68 4.41 0.69
C ILE A 146 -23.04 5.07 0.47
N LYS A 147 -24.01 4.35 -0.10
CA LYS A 147 -25.40 4.85 -0.31
C LYS A 147 -26.09 5.29 0.99
N THR A 148 -25.63 4.82 2.14
CA THR A 148 -26.16 5.19 3.47
C THR A 148 -25.42 6.37 4.10
N THR A 149 -24.46 6.96 3.39
CA THR A 149 -23.64 8.09 3.84
C THR A 149 -23.91 9.35 3.03
N GLN A 150 -23.27 10.46 3.40
CA GLN A 150 -23.28 11.72 2.66
C GLN A 150 -22.30 11.76 1.47
N TYR A 151 -21.50 10.71 1.27
CA TYR A 151 -20.44 10.68 0.26
C TYR A 151 -20.93 10.11 -1.06
N THR A 152 -20.39 10.63 -2.16
CA THR A 152 -20.75 10.25 -3.52
C THR A 152 -19.63 9.45 -4.17
N PHE A 153 -19.91 8.20 -4.53
CA PHE A 153 -18.97 7.35 -5.28
C PHE A 153 -18.62 7.95 -6.64
N ALA A 154 -17.36 7.80 -7.05
CA ALA A 154 -16.76 8.38 -8.26
C ALA A 154 -16.72 9.92 -8.31
N GLN A 155 -17.02 10.58 -7.18
CA GLN A 155 -16.83 12.01 -6.97
C GLN A 155 -15.99 12.27 -5.72
N ASP A 156 -16.49 11.90 -4.54
CA ASP A 156 -15.77 12.08 -3.27
C ASP A 156 -14.71 10.99 -3.04
N LEU A 157 -14.92 9.80 -3.62
CA LEU A 157 -14.03 8.65 -3.45
C LEU A 157 -14.11 7.66 -4.62
N PHE A 158 -13.08 6.84 -4.74
CA PHE A 158 -12.89 5.77 -5.71
C PHE A 158 -12.47 4.48 -5.00
N PHE A 159 -12.30 3.40 -5.76
CA PHE A 159 -11.85 2.13 -5.20
C PHE A 159 -10.43 1.77 -5.67
N GLY A 160 -9.79 0.92 -4.88
CA GLY A 160 -8.51 0.27 -5.18
C GLY A 160 -8.57 -1.23 -4.91
N LEU A 161 -7.58 -1.95 -5.44
CA LEU A 161 -7.41 -3.38 -5.24
C LEU A 161 -5.92 -3.69 -5.12
N ASP A 162 -5.54 -4.33 -4.02
CA ASP A 162 -4.27 -5.05 -3.90
C ASP A 162 -4.53 -6.53 -4.18
N ALA A 163 -4.04 -7.01 -5.33
CA ALA A 163 -4.31 -8.35 -5.78
C ALA A 163 -3.34 -9.37 -5.17
N ALA A 164 -2.11 -8.98 -4.83
CA ALA A 164 -1.00 -9.87 -4.46
C ALA A 164 -0.97 -11.16 -5.31
N ALA A 165 -1.01 -10.99 -6.64
CA ALA A 165 -1.30 -12.09 -7.57
C ALA A 165 -0.22 -13.18 -7.65
N ASP A 166 0.96 -12.94 -7.07
CA ASP A 166 1.99 -13.97 -6.90
C ASP A 166 1.48 -15.18 -6.09
N SER A 167 0.66 -14.94 -5.05
CA SER A 167 0.02 -16.01 -4.27
C SER A 167 -1.02 -16.82 -5.07
N LEU A 168 -1.56 -16.23 -6.14
CA LEU A 168 -2.60 -16.81 -6.99
C LEU A 168 -2.04 -17.52 -8.23
N ALA A 169 -0.75 -17.32 -8.52
CA ALA A 169 -0.12 -17.80 -9.74
C ALA A 169 0.11 -19.32 -9.74
N LEU A 170 -0.13 -19.94 -10.89
CA LEU A 170 0.03 -21.36 -11.18
C LEU A 170 0.68 -21.54 -12.56
N ASP A 171 1.98 -21.78 -12.61
CA ASP A 171 2.78 -21.91 -13.84
C ASP A 171 2.49 -20.75 -14.82
N ASP A 172 1.58 -20.96 -15.78
CA ASP A 172 1.16 -20.01 -16.83
C ASP A 172 -0.28 -19.47 -16.65
N SER A 173 -0.85 -19.58 -15.44
CA SER A 173 -2.25 -19.25 -15.16
C SER A 173 -2.45 -18.77 -13.72
N TYR A 174 -3.68 -18.38 -13.36
CA TYR A 174 -4.04 -17.90 -12.03
C TYR A 174 -5.25 -18.68 -11.50
N ARG A 175 -5.31 -18.88 -10.19
CA ARG A 175 -6.43 -19.54 -9.51
C ARG A 175 -7.20 -18.55 -8.66
N LEU A 176 -8.43 -18.28 -9.07
CA LEU A 176 -9.42 -17.56 -8.27
C LEU A 176 -10.58 -18.51 -7.97
N ARG A 177 -11.20 -18.37 -6.81
CA ARG A 177 -12.32 -19.20 -6.34
C ARG A 177 -13.65 -18.86 -7.02
N ASP A 178 -13.74 -17.72 -7.70
CA ASP A 178 -14.93 -17.26 -8.44
C ASP A 178 -15.43 -18.26 -9.49
N LYS A 179 -14.53 -19.06 -10.07
CA LYS A 179 -14.88 -20.15 -11.01
C LYS A 179 -13.95 -21.34 -10.84
N SER A 180 -14.40 -22.52 -11.25
CA SER A 180 -13.60 -23.75 -11.17
C SER A 180 -12.38 -23.74 -12.10
N ASP A 181 -12.50 -23.05 -13.23
CA ASP A 181 -11.48 -23.01 -14.26
C ASP A 181 -10.40 -21.98 -13.92
N ARG A 182 -9.15 -22.29 -14.31
CA ARG A 182 -8.04 -21.35 -14.16
C ARG A 182 -8.26 -20.10 -15.01
N TYR A 183 -7.85 -18.96 -14.48
CA TYR A 183 -7.75 -17.73 -15.26
C TYR A 183 -6.47 -17.77 -16.08
N GLN A 184 -6.60 -17.62 -17.40
CA GLN A 184 -5.44 -17.25 -18.21
C GLN A 184 -5.09 -15.79 -17.93
N PRO A 185 -3.84 -15.34 -18.19
CA PRO A 185 -3.47 -13.95 -17.95
C PRO A 185 -4.38 -12.95 -18.66
N LYS A 186 -4.88 -13.30 -19.86
CA LYS A 186 -5.89 -12.51 -20.57
C LYS A 186 -7.22 -12.42 -19.81
N ASP A 187 -7.70 -13.53 -19.24
CA ASP A 187 -8.97 -13.53 -18.48
C ASP A 187 -8.85 -12.64 -17.25
N LEU A 188 -7.71 -12.69 -16.55
CA LEU A 188 -7.45 -11.88 -15.37
C LEU A 188 -7.30 -10.39 -15.74
N MET A 189 -6.65 -10.08 -16.86
CA MET A 189 -6.61 -8.72 -17.41
C MET A 189 -8.02 -8.19 -17.72
N ASP A 190 -8.87 -8.99 -18.38
CA ASP A 190 -10.25 -8.61 -18.70
C ASP A 190 -11.09 -8.43 -17.43
N PHE A 191 -10.83 -9.22 -16.38
CA PHE A 191 -11.42 -9.03 -15.05
C PHE A 191 -11.04 -7.66 -14.47
N TYR A 192 -9.75 -7.28 -14.43
CA TYR A 192 -9.34 -5.97 -13.93
C TYR A 192 -9.90 -4.80 -14.74
N ARG A 193 -9.98 -4.94 -16.08
CA ARG A 193 -10.64 -3.95 -16.94
C ARG A 193 -12.11 -3.78 -16.59
N SER A 194 -12.82 -4.88 -16.37
CA SER A 194 -14.21 -4.87 -15.92
C SER A 194 -14.37 -4.17 -14.57
N LEU A 195 -13.45 -4.37 -13.63
CA LEU A 195 -13.45 -3.62 -12.36
C LEU A 195 -13.23 -2.13 -12.60
N ARG A 196 -12.31 -1.75 -13.48
CA ARG A 196 -12.05 -0.33 -13.80
C ARG A 196 -13.27 0.35 -14.41
N GLU A 197 -13.98 -0.34 -15.30
CA GLU A 197 -15.15 0.20 -15.99
C GLU A 197 -16.35 0.37 -15.05
N ARG A 198 -16.67 -0.69 -14.30
CA ARG A 198 -17.85 -0.75 -13.41
C ARG A 198 -17.65 -0.03 -12.08
N TYR A 199 -16.50 -0.24 -11.46
CA TYR A 199 -16.23 0.16 -10.07
C TYR A 199 -15.17 1.24 -9.94
N LYS A 200 -14.72 1.83 -11.05
CA LYS A 200 -13.77 2.96 -11.06
C LYS A 200 -12.54 2.66 -10.18
N THR A 201 -11.99 1.45 -10.30
CA THR A 201 -10.76 1.07 -9.59
C THR A 201 -9.58 1.85 -10.15
N ILE A 202 -9.20 2.94 -9.47
CA ILE A 202 -8.12 3.84 -9.92
C ILE A 202 -6.74 3.41 -9.43
N TYR A 203 -6.69 2.35 -8.64
CA TYR A 203 -5.48 1.76 -8.06
C TYR A 203 -5.55 0.25 -8.19
N LEU A 204 -4.46 -0.35 -8.64
CA LEU A 204 -4.31 -1.79 -8.81
C LEU A 204 -2.85 -2.18 -8.48
N GLU A 205 -2.67 -2.82 -7.34
CA GLU A 205 -1.37 -3.28 -6.84
C GLU A 205 -1.18 -4.78 -7.12
N ASP A 206 0.02 -5.13 -7.58
CA ASP A 206 0.44 -6.48 -7.96
C ASP A 206 -0.59 -7.34 -8.72
N PRO A 207 -1.08 -6.86 -9.90
CA PRO A 207 -2.11 -7.55 -10.68
C PRO A 207 -1.68 -8.91 -11.25
N PHE A 208 -0.38 -9.16 -11.40
CA PHE A 208 0.13 -10.40 -11.98
C PHE A 208 1.34 -10.88 -11.20
N GLY A 209 1.63 -12.19 -11.28
CA GLY A 209 2.81 -12.75 -10.64
C GLY A 209 4.09 -12.16 -11.22
N GLY A 210 5.16 -12.12 -10.43
CA GLY A 210 6.39 -11.40 -10.78
C GLY A 210 7.16 -11.99 -11.97
N HIS A 211 6.85 -13.21 -12.40
CA HIS A 211 7.39 -13.81 -13.63
C HIS A 211 6.64 -13.38 -14.90
N ASP A 212 5.41 -12.87 -14.79
CA ASP A 212 4.54 -12.54 -15.92
C ASP A 212 4.71 -11.09 -16.41
N GLU A 213 5.94 -10.73 -16.76
CA GLU A 213 6.32 -9.38 -17.21
C GLU A 213 5.50 -8.90 -18.43
N LYS A 214 5.06 -9.84 -19.28
CA LYS A 214 4.24 -9.54 -20.46
C LYS A 214 2.85 -9.02 -20.05
N SER A 215 2.22 -9.66 -19.07
CA SER A 215 0.91 -9.21 -18.59
C SER A 215 0.99 -7.89 -17.84
N TRP A 216 2.06 -7.67 -17.06
CA TRP A 216 2.38 -6.38 -16.45
C TRP A 216 2.49 -5.25 -17.50
N GLN A 217 3.27 -5.46 -18.55
CA GLN A 217 3.35 -4.48 -19.64
C GLN A 217 1.98 -4.25 -20.29
N SER A 218 1.25 -5.34 -20.59
CA SER A 218 -0.05 -5.27 -21.25
C SER A 218 -1.09 -4.50 -20.43
N ILE A 219 -1.22 -4.74 -19.12
CA ILE A 219 -2.19 -4.02 -18.28
C ILE A 219 -1.85 -2.54 -18.18
N THR A 220 -0.56 -2.20 -18.06
CA THR A 220 -0.09 -0.81 -18.03
C THR A 220 -0.38 -0.09 -19.35
N GLU A 221 -0.18 -0.74 -20.49
CA GLU A 221 -0.57 -0.20 -21.80
C GLU A 221 -2.09 0.00 -21.95
N ASN A 222 -2.90 -0.89 -21.37
CA ASN A 222 -4.35 -0.85 -21.53
C ASN A 222 -5.04 0.16 -20.62
N ILE A 223 -4.71 0.19 -19.32
CA ILE A 223 -5.43 1.02 -18.32
C ILE A 223 -4.53 1.95 -17.51
N GLY A 224 -3.20 1.89 -17.68
CA GLY A 224 -2.24 2.69 -16.90
C GLY A 224 -2.39 4.21 -17.05
N ASN A 225 -3.04 4.71 -18.10
CA ASN A 225 -3.36 6.13 -18.22
C ASN A 225 -4.46 6.60 -17.26
N THR A 226 -5.23 5.66 -16.68
CA THR A 226 -6.42 5.97 -15.85
C THR A 226 -6.45 5.25 -14.50
N THR A 227 -5.42 4.43 -14.26
CA THR A 227 -5.26 3.58 -13.07
C THR A 227 -3.78 3.57 -12.70
N LYS A 228 -3.48 3.70 -11.41
CA LYS A 228 -2.16 3.46 -10.85
C LYS A 228 -1.92 1.95 -10.82
N ILE A 229 -1.02 1.47 -11.68
CA ILE A 229 -0.53 0.10 -11.68
C ILE A 229 0.69 0.09 -10.76
N VAL A 230 0.50 -0.45 -9.58
CA VAL A 230 1.44 -0.34 -8.47
C VAL A 230 2.22 -1.64 -8.36
N ALA A 231 3.54 -1.53 -8.34
CA ALA A 231 4.42 -2.66 -8.10
C ALA A 231 4.88 -2.65 -6.63
N ASP A 232 4.63 -3.74 -5.93
CA ASP A 232 5.12 -4.00 -4.57
C ASP A 232 6.04 -5.24 -4.58
N GLU A 233 5.48 -6.45 -4.52
CA GLU A 233 6.21 -7.72 -4.56
C GLU A 233 6.96 -7.94 -5.89
N PHE A 234 6.48 -7.33 -6.97
CA PHE A 234 7.16 -7.42 -8.25
C PHE A 234 8.58 -6.80 -8.19
N ILE A 235 8.73 -5.70 -7.46
CA ILE A 235 10.00 -4.96 -7.35
C ILE A 235 10.72 -5.28 -6.04
N LEU A 236 10.01 -5.52 -4.93
CA LEU A 236 10.56 -5.69 -3.58
C LEU A 236 11.59 -4.62 -3.23
N SER A 237 11.28 -3.37 -3.59
CA SER A 237 12.19 -2.21 -3.44
C SER A 237 13.61 -2.47 -4.00
N ASP A 238 13.76 -3.32 -5.03
CA ASP A 238 15.04 -3.63 -5.66
C ASP A 238 15.35 -2.68 -6.81
N LYS A 239 16.55 -2.08 -6.78
CA LYS A 239 16.96 -1.05 -7.74
C LYS A 239 17.02 -1.58 -9.17
N GLU A 240 17.61 -2.75 -9.37
CA GLU A 240 17.79 -3.31 -10.72
C GLU A 240 16.44 -3.71 -11.31
N LYS A 241 15.55 -4.27 -10.48
CA LYS A 241 14.17 -4.57 -10.88
C LYS A 241 13.38 -3.30 -11.20
N LEU A 242 13.51 -2.24 -10.39
CA LEU A 242 12.83 -0.96 -10.64
C LEU A 242 13.28 -0.35 -11.96
N GLU A 243 14.59 -0.24 -12.20
CA GLU A 243 15.14 0.30 -13.45
C GLU A 243 14.67 -0.52 -14.67
N LYS A 244 14.61 -1.86 -14.54
CA LYS A 244 14.05 -2.74 -15.56
C LYS A 244 12.55 -2.46 -15.76
N ALA A 245 11.77 -2.38 -14.71
CA ALA A 245 10.33 -2.17 -14.76
C ALA A 245 9.96 -0.81 -15.40
N ILE A 246 10.72 0.24 -15.09
CA ILE A 246 10.60 1.56 -15.73
C ILE A 246 10.90 1.46 -17.21
N LYS A 247 12.04 0.85 -17.58
CA LYS A 247 12.46 0.70 -18.98
C LYS A 247 11.43 -0.04 -19.84
N HIS A 248 10.80 -1.06 -19.27
CA HIS A 248 9.83 -1.92 -19.96
C HIS A 248 8.38 -1.52 -19.73
N LYS A 249 8.12 -0.41 -19.01
CA LYS A 249 6.78 0.10 -18.71
C LYS A 249 5.86 -0.95 -18.09
N HIS A 250 6.40 -1.73 -17.15
CA HIS A 250 5.63 -2.76 -16.46
C HIS A 250 4.59 -2.16 -15.51
N ALA A 251 4.87 -1.00 -14.92
CA ALA A 251 4.01 -0.32 -13.95
C ALA A 251 4.16 1.21 -14.12
N ASN A 252 3.41 1.98 -13.33
CA ASN A 252 3.50 3.45 -13.28
C ASN A 252 3.48 4.01 -11.85
N ALA A 253 3.51 3.13 -10.86
CA ALA A 253 3.56 3.45 -9.45
C ALA A 253 4.40 2.39 -8.70
N LEU A 254 5.03 2.81 -7.61
CA LEU A 254 5.83 1.95 -6.74
C LEU A 254 5.28 2.00 -5.32
N CYS A 255 5.07 0.83 -4.73
CA CYS A 255 4.86 0.66 -3.30
C CYS A 255 6.22 0.55 -2.60
N ILE A 256 6.41 1.36 -1.57
CA ILE A 256 7.62 1.37 -0.74
C ILE A 256 7.21 0.97 0.67
N LYS A 257 7.77 -0.16 1.12
CA LYS A 257 7.64 -0.61 2.51
C LYS A 257 9.01 -0.58 3.18
N LEU A 258 9.09 0.08 4.33
CA LEU A 258 10.36 0.39 4.99
C LEU A 258 11.23 -0.84 5.28
N LEU A 259 10.63 -1.95 5.69
CA LEU A 259 11.35 -3.16 6.11
C LEU A 259 11.80 -4.08 4.96
N ASP A 260 11.40 -3.81 3.70
CA ASP A 260 11.76 -4.68 2.57
C ASP A 260 13.24 -4.53 2.17
N LYS A 261 13.87 -3.41 2.54
CA LYS A 261 15.31 -3.17 2.35
C LYS A 261 15.98 -2.72 3.64
N GLY A 262 17.25 -3.05 3.76
CA GLY A 262 18.00 -2.97 5.01
C GLY A 262 18.19 -1.56 5.58
N THR A 263 18.15 -0.50 4.76
CA THR A 263 18.43 0.87 5.20
C THR A 263 17.54 1.95 4.57
N ILE A 264 17.34 3.06 5.31
CA ILE A 264 16.59 4.24 4.83
C ILE A 264 17.25 4.90 3.62
N SER A 265 18.58 4.84 3.52
CA SER A 265 19.28 5.42 2.36
C SER A 265 18.97 4.67 1.07
N GLU A 266 18.82 3.34 1.14
CA GLU A 266 18.39 2.53 0.00
C GLU A 266 16.93 2.86 -0.36
N THR A 267 16.03 2.95 0.63
CA THR A 267 14.65 3.37 0.41
C THR A 267 14.55 4.72 -0.29
N LEU A 268 15.36 5.70 0.12
CA LEU A 268 15.40 7.02 -0.49
C LEU A 268 15.96 7.02 -1.91
N GLN A 269 16.95 6.16 -2.19
CA GLN A 269 17.47 5.99 -3.55
C GLN A 269 16.39 5.41 -4.48
N ILE A 270 15.65 4.41 -3.99
CA ILE A 270 14.53 3.80 -4.73
C ILE A 270 13.42 4.84 -4.98
N ALA A 271 13.03 5.59 -3.95
CA ALA A 271 12.07 6.68 -4.07
C ALA A 271 12.53 7.72 -5.10
N LYS A 272 13.82 8.07 -5.10
CA LYS A 272 14.39 8.99 -6.08
C LYS A 272 14.28 8.48 -7.52
N ILE A 273 14.63 7.22 -7.75
CA ILE A 273 14.57 6.62 -9.09
C ILE A 273 13.12 6.59 -9.60
N ALA A 274 12.17 6.23 -8.75
CA ALA A 274 10.75 6.26 -9.09
C ALA A 274 10.27 7.68 -9.41
N ARG A 275 10.66 8.68 -8.59
CA ARG A 275 10.32 10.09 -8.80
C ARG A 275 10.90 10.63 -10.11
N ASP A 276 12.18 10.37 -10.37
CA ASP A 276 12.88 10.82 -11.59
C ASP A 276 12.24 10.19 -12.86
N ALA A 277 11.54 9.07 -12.72
CA ALA A 277 10.77 8.40 -13.77
C ALA A 277 9.27 8.79 -13.79
N GLU A 278 8.87 9.79 -13.01
CA GLU A 278 7.48 10.27 -12.87
C GLU A 278 6.50 9.18 -12.38
N TRP A 279 7.00 8.16 -11.68
CA TRP A 279 6.14 7.16 -11.05
C TRP A 279 5.52 7.71 -9.77
N THR A 280 4.27 7.33 -9.54
CA THR A 280 3.58 7.58 -8.28
C THR A 280 4.23 6.78 -7.15
N ILE A 281 4.47 7.42 -6.01
CA ILE A 281 5.06 6.79 -4.83
C ILE A 281 3.97 6.55 -3.79
N VAL A 282 3.81 5.28 -3.42
CA VAL A 282 2.94 4.84 -2.34
C VAL A 282 3.85 4.38 -1.20
N VAL A 283 3.65 4.91 0.01
CA VAL A 283 4.34 4.41 1.20
C VAL A 283 3.36 3.55 1.99
N SER A 284 3.68 2.27 2.14
CA SER A 284 2.81 1.29 2.79
C SER A 284 3.47 0.71 4.03
N GLU A 285 2.63 0.38 4.99
CA GLU A 285 3.01 -0.43 6.15
C GLU A 285 3.05 -1.93 5.81
N HIS A 286 3.53 -2.73 6.77
CA HIS A 286 3.45 -4.19 6.73
C HIS A 286 2.25 -4.73 7.54
N SER A 287 1.98 -6.03 7.38
CA SER A 287 0.91 -6.70 8.14
C SER A 287 1.19 -6.78 9.65
N GLY A 288 2.47 -6.77 10.06
CA GLY A 288 2.90 -6.72 11.45
C GLY A 288 3.54 -5.39 11.81
N GLU A 289 2.76 -4.46 12.38
CA GLU A 289 3.25 -3.14 12.78
C GLU A 289 3.33 -2.95 14.30
N THR A 290 4.00 -1.88 14.70
CA THR A 290 4.06 -1.38 16.07
C THR A 290 3.48 0.04 16.15
N ASN A 291 3.49 0.71 17.31
CA ASN A 291 3.04 2.10 17.42
C ASN A 291 4.09 3.13 16.96
N GLU A 292 5.21 2.66 16.38
CA GLU A 292 6.24 3.50 15.74
C GLU A 292 5.64 4.27 14.54
N THR A 293 6.13 5.48 14.23
CA THR A 293 5.52 6.38 13.23
C THR A 293 6.50 6.91 12.16
N LEU A 294 7.74 6.44 12.11
CA LEU A 294 8.77 6.88 11.16
C LEU A 294 8.35 6.69 9.71
N LEU A 295 7.55 5.66 9.42
CA LEU A 295 6.95 5.47 8.10
C LEU A 295 6.15 6.71 7.65
N THR A 296 5.38 7.31 8.58
CA THR A 296 4.58 8.50 8.34
C THR A 296 5.47 9.71 8.04
N ASP A 297 6.49 9.95 8.89
CA ASP A 297 7.43 11.04 8.69
C ASP A 297 8.23 10.87 7.38
N LEU A 298 8.60 9.63 7.03
CA LEU A 298 9.25 9.33 5.76
C LEU A 298 8.32 9.66 4.59
N ALA A 299 7.06 9.21 4.61
CA ALA A 299 6.11 9.45 3.54
C ALA A 299 5.93 10.94 3.25
N VAL A 300 5.78 11.75 4.30
CA VAL A 300 5.70 13.21 4.15
C VAL A 300 7.03 13.79 3.68
N GLY A 301 8.15 13.39 4.31
CA GLY A 301 9.47 13.95 4.03
C GLY A 301 9.98 13.67 2.61
N ILE A 302 9.61 12.54 2.01
CA ILE A 302 9.93 12.26 0.61
C ILE A 302 8.92 12.89 -0.36
N GLY A 303 7.75 13.33 0.11
CA GLY A 303 6.63 13.80 -0.71
C GLY A 303 5.88 12.68 -1.40
N ALA A 304 5.60 11.57 -0.71
CA ALA A 304 4.82 10.46 -1.28
C ALA A 304 3.47 10.95 -1.81
N ASP A 305 2.98 10.34 -2.88
CA ASP A 305 1.66 10.66 -3.43
C ASP A 305 0.56 10.04 -2.58
N TYR A 306 0.81 8.81 -2.11
CA TYR A 306 -0.13 8.05 -1.29
C TYR A 306 0.54 7.42 -0.08
N VAL A 307 -0.26 7.18 0.95
CA VAL A 307 0.07 6.32 2.09
C VAL A 307 -0.99 5.23 2.25
N LYS A 308 -0.55 4.00 2.51
CA LYS A 308 -1.41 2.86 2.85
C LYS A 308 -1.09 2.45 4.28
N LEU A 309 -1.91 2.92 5.23
CA LEU A 309 -1.70 2.80 6.68
C LEU A 309 -2.77 1.93 7.36
N GLY A 310 -3.44 1.09 6.57
CA GLY A 310 -4.44 0.17 7.07
C GLY A 310 -5.77 0.87 7.41
N PRO A 311 -6.80 0.10 7.81
CA PRO A 311 -8.04 0.67 8.27
C PRO A 311 -7.87 1.41 9.62
N PRO A 312 -8.64 2.48 9.86
CA PRO A 312 -8.52 3.31 11.07
C PRO A 312 -9.19 2.68 12.30
N ASN A 313 -8.74 1.50 12.74
CA ASN A 313 -9.38 0.76 13.85
C ASN A 313 -8.44 0.06 14.84
N ARG A 314 -7.13 0.02 14.60
CA ARG A 314 -6.15 -0.63 15.50
C ARG A 314 -5.10 0.36 15.97
N GLY A 315 -4.55 0.14 17.16
CA GLY A 315 -3.65 1.09 17.83
C GLY A 315 -2.40 1.42 17.01
N GLU A 316 -1.80 0.39 16.41
CA GLU A 316 -0.63 0.51 15.55
C GLU A 316 -0.90 1.34 14.29
N ARG A 317 -2.11 1.24 13.72
CA ARG A 317 -2.57 2.01 12.55
C ARG A 317 -2.91 3.45 12.93
N ILE A 318 -3.68 3.59 14.01
CA ILE A 318 -4.11 4.88 14.57
C ILE A 318 -2.89 5.73 14.95
N ALA A 319 -1.82 5.13 15.47
CA ALA A 319 -0.58 5.86 15.77
C ALA A 319 -0.03 6.62 14.54
N LYS A 320 -0.05 5.99 13.34
CA LYS A 320 0.41 6.64 12.11
C LYS A 320 -0.56 7.72 11.62
N TYR A 321 -1.87 7.50 11.73
CA TYR A 321 -2.87 8.52 11.42
C TYR A 321 -2.77 9.74 12.35
N ASN A 322 -2.56 9.51 13.65
CA ASN A 322 -2.33 10.59 14.62
C ASN A 322 -1.06 11.37 14.27
N ARG A 323 0.01 10.70 13.87
CA ARG A 323 1.21 11.39 13.40
C ARG A 323 0.96 12.22 12.14
N LEU A 324 0.13 11.76 11.19
CA LEU A 324 -0.27 12.58 10.05
C LEU A 324 -1.08 13.80 10.47
N ILE A 325 -1.95 13.69 11.48
CA ILE A 325 -2.68 14.83 12.05
C ILE A 325 -1.71 15.86 12.63
N GLU A 326 -0.75 15.43 13.45
CA GLU A 326 0.27 16.31 14.03
C GLU A 326 1.06 17.04 12.93
N ILE A 327 1.59 16.30 11.94
CA ILE A 327 2.34 16.88 10.83
C ILE A 327 1.46 17.86 10.02
N ASN A 328 0.18 17.53 9.82
CA ASN A 328 -0.75 18.39 9.09
C ASN A 328 -0.97 19.73 9.82
N GLU A 329 -1.12 19.71 11.15
CA GLU A 329 -1.22 20.91 11.97
C GLU A 329 0.07 21.74 11.97
N GLU A 330 1.24 21.08 11.91
CA GLU A 330 2.54 21.74 11.85
C GLU A 330 2.76 22.47 10.50
N ILE A 331 2.40 21.84 9.37
CA ILE A 331 2.60 22.42 8.04
C ILE A 331 1.48 23.36 7.59
N ASN A 332 0.27 23.20 8.16
CA ASN A 332 -0.90 24.06 7.94
C ASN A 332 -1.36 24.68 9.26
N PRO A 333 -0.54 25.54 9.90
CA PRO A 333 -0.91 26.11 11.19
C PRO A 333 -2.19 26.93 11.05
N PRO A 334 -3.16 26.79 11.98
CA PRO A 334 -4.37 27.60 11.94
C PRO A 334 -3.98 29.08 11.94
N GLU A 335 -4.68 29.88 11.13
CA GLU A 335 -4.49 31.33 11.15
C GLU A 335 -4.65 31.81 12.60
N LYS A 336 -3.64 32.51 13.13
CA LYS A 336 -3.72 33.10 14.46
C LYS A 336 -4.88 34.10 14.47
N ILE A 337 -5.96 33.73 15.16
CA ILE A 337 -7.15 34.57 15.39
C ILE A 337 -6.77 35.83 16.18
#